data_AF-A0A9E0P4I4-F1
#
_entry.id   AF-A0A9E0P4I4-F1
#
_cell.length_a   1.000
_cell.length_b   1.000
_cell.length_c   1.000
_cell.angle_alpha   90.00
_cell.angle_beta   90.00
_cell.angle_gamma   90.00
#
_symmetry.space_group_name_H-M   'P 1'
#
loop_
_entity.id
_entity.type
_entity.pdbx_description
1 polymer ?
#
loop_
_entity_poly.entity_id
_entity_poly.type
_entity_poly.pdbx_seq_one_letter_code
_entity_poly.pdbx_strand_id
1 'polypeptide(L)'
;MTAAPDSPPLHWTRAIFSRHMLICVFTGFASGLPLYFLLNLVPAWLRTEGVDLKAIGLFALIQLPYTWKFVWSPVLDRFRLPWLGRRRGWMAATQLALIATLAGFALFNPALDLPQIAALAACVAFCSASQDIVLDAYRRELLTDAELGLGNSIHINAYRLASLIPGSLSLILADYLPWSTVFGITALFMLP
;
A
#
# COMPACT_ATOMS: atom_id res chain seq x y z
N MET A 1 12.29 -24.26 -36.84
CA MET A 1 11.59 -23.74 -35.65
C MET A 1 11.54 -24.86 -34.62
N THR A 2 12.54 -24.94 -33.74
CA THR A 2 12.57 -25.91 -32.63
C THR A 2 11.68 -25.39 -31.51
N ALA A 3 10.61 -26.11 -31.21
CA ALA A 3 9.72 -25.82 -30.08
C ALA A 3 10.56 -25.80 -28.78
N ALA A 4 10.38 -24.76 -27.97
CA ALA A 4 10.94 -24.71 -26.63
C ALA A 4 10.37 -25.89 -25.82
N PRO A 5 11.17 -26.52 -24.93
CA PRO A 5 10.68 -27.63 -24.12
C PRO A 5 9.54 -27.14 -23.22
N ASP A 6 8.41 -27.85 -23.25
CA ASP A 6 7.28 -27.64 -22.34
C ASP A 6 7.79 -27.66 -20.90
N SER A 7 7.71 -26.53 -20.21
CA SER A 7 7.99 -26.44 -18.78
C SER A 7 7.12 -27.46 -18.03
N PRO A 8 7.66 -28.20 -17.04
CA PRO A 8 6.91 -29.23 -16.34
C PRO A 8 5.62 -28.66 -15.73
N PRO A 9 4.52 -29.45 -15.68
CA PRO A 9 3.25 -28.96 -15.17
C PRO A 9 3.42 -28.48 -13.72
N LEU A 10 3.06 -27.23 -13.47
CA LEU A 10 2.99 -26.67 -12.12
C LEU A 10 2.08 -27.54 -11.26
N HIS A 11 2.64 -28.21 -10.27
CA HIS A 11 1.86 -28.82 -9.20
C HIS A 11 1.24 -27.69 -8.37
N TRP A 12 0.04 -27.25 -8.75
CA TRP A 12 -0.66 -26.06 -8.25
C TRP A 12 -0.66 -25.92 -6.73
N THR A 13 -0.82 -27.01 -5.99
CA THR A 13 -0.78 -27.01 -4.52
C THR A 13 0.60 -26.67 -3.96
N ARG A 14 1.69 -27.21 -4.52
CA ARG A 14 3.05 -26.84 -4.08
C ARG A 14 3.45 -25.43 -4.50
N ALA A 15 2.93 -24.96 -5.64
CA ALA A 15 3.17 -23.60 -6.12
C ALA A 15 2.53 -22.55 -5.20
N ILE A 16 1.28 -22.78 -4.76
CA ILE A 16 0.54 -21.88 -3.86
C ILE A 16 1.21 -21.74 -2.49
N PHE A 17 1.73 -22.83 -1.93
CA PHE A 17 2.42 -22.82 -0.62
C PHE A 17 3.92 -22.51 -0.72
N SER A 18 4.39 -21.97 -1.84
CA SER A 18 5.79 -21.59 -2.00
C SER A 18 6.10 -20.30 -1.23
N ARG A 19 7.38 -20.14 -0.87
CA ARG A 19 7.90 -18.91 -0.26
C ARG A 19 7.63 -17.68 -1.14
N HIS A 20 7.67 -17.84 -2.47
CA HIS A 20 7.39 -16.76 -3.41
C HIS A 20 5.95 -16.25 -3.29
N MET A 21 4.97 -17.16 -3.21
CA MET A 21 3.56 -16.77 -3.07
C MET A 21 3.28 -16.10 -1.72
N LEU A 22 3.89 -16.61 -0.64
CA LEU A 22 3.82 -15.97 0.68
C LEU A 22 4.34 -14.52 0.62
N ILE A 23 5.47 -14.29 -0.06
CA ILE A 23 6.01 -12.93 -0.27
C ILE A 23 5.02 -12.08 -1.07
N CYS A 24 4.33 -12.63 -2.07
CA CYS A 24 3.29 -11.92 -2.82
C CYS A 24 2.08 -11.54 -1.95
N VAL A 25 1.70 -12.38 -0.98
CA VAL A 25 0.63 -12.06 -0.01
C VAL A 25 1.04 -10.87 0.85
N PHE A 26 2.20 -10.92 1.51
CA PHE A 26 2.65 -9.85 2.39
C PHE A 26 2.87 -8.53 1.65
N THR A 27 3.51 -8.59 0.48
CA THR A 27 3.73 -7.39 -0.35
C THR A 27 2.42 -6.83 -0.91
N GLY A 28 1.47 -7.68 -1.31
CA GLY A 28 0.14 -7.25 -1.73
C GLY A 28 -0.61 -6.56 -0.60
N PHE A 29 -0.62 -7.15 0.59
CA PHE A 29 -1.27 -6.59 1.75
C PHE A 29 -0.68 -5.22 2.15
N ALA A 30 0.65 -5.12 2.25
CA ALA A 30 1.35 -3.88 2.58
C ALA A 30 1.14 -2.79 1.52
N SER A 31 1.02 -3.14 0.25
CA SER A 31 0.72 -2.21 -0.86
C SER A 31 -0.73 -1.72 -0.84
N GLY A 32 -1.68 -2.57 -0.44
CA GLY A 32 -3.10 -2.23 -0.42
C GLY A 32 -3.52 -1.33 0.73
N LEU A 33 -2.91 -1.51 1.90
CA LEU A 33 -3.33 -0.85 3.14
C LEU A 33 -3.37 0.70 3.03
N PRO A 34 -2.34 1.41 2.50
CA PRO A 34 -2.38 2.87 2.40
C PRO A 34 -3.44 3.38 1.44
N LEU A 35 -3.68 2.67 0.33
CA LEU A 35 -4.71 3.10 -0.61
C LEU A 35 -6.07 3.07 0.10
N TYR A 36 -6.41 1.96 0.74
CA TYR A 36 -7.69 1.85 1.43
C TYR A 36 -7.78 2.70 2.69
N PHE A 37 -6.66 3.02 3.32
CA PHE A 37 -6.60 4.04 4.37
C PHE A 37 -7.09 5.40 3.86
N LEU A 38 -6.58 5.83 2.70
CA LEU A 38 -6.97 7.09 2.08
C LEU A 38 -8.39 7.06 1.49
N LEU A 39 -8.84 5.92 0.98
CA LEU A 39 -10.17 5.79 0.35
C LEU A 39 -11.31 5.62 1.36
N ASN A 40 -11.06 4.91 2.46
CA ASN A 40 -12.12 4.53 3.40
C ASN A 40 -11.96 5.29 4.73
N LEU A 41 -10.79 5.20 5.37
CA LEU A 41 -10.63 5.64 6.75
C LEU A 41 -10.56 7.16 6.88
N VAL A 42 -9.75 7.84 6.05
CA VAL A 42 -9.64 9.30 6.10
C VAL A 42 -10.97 10.00 5.81
N PRO A 43 -11.72 9.66 4.75
CA PRO A 43 -13.03 10.28 4.50
C PRO A 43 -14.04 10.02 5.62
N ALA A 44 -14.05 8.81 6.19
CA ALA A 44 -14.92 8.49 7.32
C ALA A 44 -14.59 9.34 8.55
N TRP A 45 -13.30 9.46 8.89
CA TRP A 45 -12.83 10.31 9.98
C TRP A 45 -13.21 11.78 9.79
N LEU A 46 -12.91 12.36 8.62
CA LEU A 46 -13.26 13.74 8.31
C LEU A 46 -14.77 13.95 8.40
N ARG A 47 -15.57 12.98 7.96
CA ARG A 47 -17.03 13.06 8.01
C ARG A 47 -17.55 13.03 9.45
N THR A 48 -17.02 12.17 10.30
CA THR A 48 -17.43 12.10 11.72
C THR A 48 -17.09 13.36 12.49
N GLU A 49 -16.03 14.05 12.08
CA GLU A 49 -15.56 15.31 12.69
C GLU A 49 -16.22 16.55 12.07
N GLY A 50 -17.27 16.36 11.26
CA GLY A 50 -18.11 17.43 10.75
C GLY A 50 -17.55 18.19 9.54
N VAL A 51 -16.50 17.69 8.89
CA VAL A 51 -15.94 18.32 7.68
C VAL A 51 -16.97 18.25 6.53
N ASP A 52 -17.06 19.35 5.77
CA ASP A 52 -17.99 19.45 4.65
C ASP A 52 -17.71 18.42 3.56
N LEU A 53 -18.79 17.89 2.96
CA LEU A 53 -18.69 16.84 1.95
C LEU A 53 -17.95 17.32 0.68
N LYS A 54 -18.04 18.62 0.34
CA LYS A 54 -17.27 19.15 -0.80
C LYS A 54 -15.77 19.14 -0.51
N ALA A 55 -15.37 19.48 0.71
CA ALA A 55 -13.98 19.40 1.14
C ALA A 55 -13.47 17.96 1.13
N ILE A 56 -14.27 17.01 1.63
CA ILE A 56 -13.96 15.57 1.54
C ILE A 56 -13.88 15.12 0.06
N GLY A 57 -14.75 15.63 -0.81
CA GLY A 57 -14.68 15.37 -2.25
C GLY A 57 -13.37 15.83 -2.89
N LEU A 58 -12.80 16.96 -2.43
CA LEU A 58 -11.49 17.42 -2.89
C LEU A 58 -10.35 16.46 -2.49
N PHE A 59 -10.50 15.69 -1.40
CA PHE A 59 -9.52 14.67 -1.03
C PHE A 59 -9.42 13.54 -2.07
N ALA A 60 -10.38 13.38 -2.97
CA ALA A 60 -10.23 12.46 -4.11
C ALA A 60 -9.01 12.80 -4.99
N LEU A 61 -8.58 14.06 -5.04
CA LEU A 61 -7.40 14.50 -5.78
C LEU A 61 -6.08 13.93 -5.23
N ILE A 62 -6.06 13.50 -3.96
CA ILE A 62 -4.89 12.84 -3.37
C ILE A 62 -4.59 11.50 -4.05
N GLN A 63 -5.51 10.96 -4.86
CA GLN A 63 -5.26 9.74 -5.63
C GLN A 63 -4.40 9.97 -6.90
N LEU A 64 -4.20 11.22 -7.32
CA LEU A 64 -3.42 11.54 -8.52
C LEU A 64 -2.03 10.86 -8.58
N PRO A 65 -1.26 10.75 -7.48
CA PRO A 65 0.00 10.03 -7.49
C PRO A 65 -0.12 8.58 -7.97
N TYR A 66 -1.19 7.85 -7.64
CA TYR A 66 -1.35 6.46 -8.10
C TYR A 66 -1.46 6.38 -9.63
N THR A 67 -2.12 7.36 -10.26
CA THR A 67 -2.26 7.44 -11.72
C THR A 67 -0.97 7.91 -12.39
N TRP A 68 -0.26 8.87 -11.78
CA TRP A 68 0.94 9.47 -12.36
C TRP A 68 2.25 8.82 -11.93
N LYS A 69 2.19 7.70 -11.22
CA LYS A 69 3.38 7.00 -10.68
C LYS A 69 4.43 6.67 -11.75
N PHE A 70 4.04 6.52 -13.00
CA PHE A 70 4.95 6.33 -14.14
C PHE A 70 5.93 7.50 -14.36
N VAL A 71 5.63 8.71 -13.88
CA VAL A 71 6.47 9.90 -14.05
C VAL A 71 7.78 9.77 -13.27
N TRP A 72 7.74 9.24 -12.05
CA TRP A 72 8.92 9.09 -11.19
C TRP A 72 9.40 7.64 -11.05
N SER A 73 8.70 6.66 -11.62
CA SER A 73 9.20 5.28 -11.62
C SER A 73 10.62 5.11 -12.19
N PRO A 74 11.07 5.84 -13.24
CA PRO A 74 12.43 5.71 -13.75
C PRO A 74 13.50 6.15 -12.74
N VAL A 75 13.15 7.08 -11.84
CA VAL A 75 14.05 7.54 -10.77
C VAL A 75 14.28 6.40 -9.78
N LEU A 76 13.19 5.74 -9.33
CA LEU A 76 13.27 4.60 -8.42
C LEU A 76 14.06 3.42 -9.02
N ASP A 77 13.98 3.24 -10.34
CA ASP A 77 14.74 2.22 -11.05
C ASP A 77 16.23 2.56 -11.23
N ARG A 78 16.55 3.85 -11.37
CA ARG A 78 17.93 4.31 -11.61
C ARG A 78 18.77 4.39 -10.34
N PHE A 79 18.18 4.86 -9.24
CA PHE A 79 18.91 5.09 -7.99
C PHE A 79 18.89 3.84 -7.09
N ARG A 80 20.04 3.52 -6.49
CA ARG A 80 20.17 2.42 -5.52
C ARG A 80 20.41 3.01 -4.13
N LEU A 81 19.62 2.58 -3.15
CA LEU A 81 19.89 2.89 -1.74
C LEU A 81 21.08 2.07 -1.22
N PRO A 82 21.90 2.63 -0.31
CA PRO A 82 23.19 2.07 0.08
C PRO A 82 23.13 0.78 0.91
N TRP A 83 22.01 0.47 1.58
CA TRP A 83 22.01 -0.52 2.68
C TRP A 83 21.45 -1.91 2.37
N LEU A 84 20.55 -2.08 1.38
CA LEU A 84 19.89 -3.38 1.12
C LEU A 84 19.83 -3.77 -0.36
N GLY A 85 20.64 -3.13 -1.21
CA GLY A 85 20.49 -3.25 -2.66
C GLY A 85 19.27 -2.48 -3.19
N ARG A 86 19.08 -2.50 -4.51
CA ARG A 86 18.15 -1.58 -5.19
C ARG A 86 16.69 -1.74 -4.71
N ARG A 87 16.08 -2.91 -4.93
CA ARG A 87 14.66 -3.12 -4.63
C ARG A 87 14.36 -3.13 -3.14
N ARG A 88 15.10 -3.92 -2.37
CA ARG A 88 14.89 -4.06 -0.93
C ARG A 88 15.14 -2.79 -0.15
N GLY A 89 16.13 -1.98 -0.56
CA GLY A 89 16.35 -0.66 0.03
C GLY A 89 15.15 0.26 -0.17
N TRP A 90 14.63 0.35 -1.40
CA TRP A 90 13.46 1.17 -1.68
C TRP A 90 12.19 0.64 -1.00
N MET A 91 11.98 -0.69 -0.95
CA MET A 91 10.85 -1.28 -0.23
C MET A 91 10.86 -0.89 1.26
N ALA A 92 12.02 -1.01 1.92
CA ALA A 92 12.15 -0.64 3.32
C ALA A 92 11.95 0.88 3.52
N ALA A 93 12.51 1.71 2.63
CA ALA A 93 12.38 3.16 2.72
C ALA A 93 10.93 3.62 2.55
N THR A 94 10.20 3.10 1.56
CA THR A 94 8.79 3.46 1.35
C THR A 94 7.91 2.91 2.49
N GLN A 95 8.20 1.71 2.98
CA GLN A 95 7.45 1.11 4.09
C GLN A 95 7.60 1.94 5.38
N LEU A 96 8.82 2.35 5.72
CA LEU A 96 9.07 3.20 6.90
C LEU A 96 8.44 4.58 6.75
N ALA A 97 8.52 5.17 5.55
CA ALA A 97 7.85 6.44 5.25
C ALA A 97 6.33 6.33 5.39
N LEU A 98 5.73 5.22 4.94
CA LEU A 98 4.31 4.93 5.12
C LEU A 98 3.94 4.78 6.59
N ILE A 99 4.67 3.99 7.37
CA ILE A 99 4.42 3.85 8.82
C ILE A 99 4.43 5.22 9.50
N ALA A 100 5.46 6.04 9.23
CA ALA A 100 5.59 7.36 9.82
C ALA A 100 4.45 8.30 9.41
N THR A 101 4.08 8.30 8.12
CA THR A 101 3.03 9.19 7.61
C THR A 101 1.64 8.75 8.04
N LEU A 102 1.32 7.45 8.07
CA LEU A 102 0.05 6.94 8.60
C LEU A 102 -0.08 7.22 10.10
N ALA A 103 0.97 6.96 10.89
CA ALA A 103 0.97 7.27 12.31
C ALA A 103 0.87 8.78 12.58
N GLY A 104 1.41 9.61 11.68
CA GLY A 104 1.33 11.07 11.75
C GLY A 104 -0.09 11.63 11.79
N PHE A 105 -1.09 10.93 11.24
CA PHE A 105 -2.49 11.36 11.33
C PHE A 105 -2.98 11.44 12.78
N ALA A 106 -2.40 10.68 13.69
CA ALA A 106 -2.75 10.70 15.10
C ALA A 106 -2.43 12.03 15.81
N LEU A 107 -1.63 12.91 15.18
CA LEU A 107 -1.17 14.17 15.76
C LEU A 107 -2.04 15.38 15.38
N PHE A 108 -2.97 15.22 14.42
CA PHE A 108 -3.70 16.35 13.85
C PHE A 108 -5.18 16.34 14.25
N ASN A 109 -5.76 17.54 14.41
CA ASN A 109 -7.19 17.71 14.63
C ASN A 109 -7.85 18.22 13.33
N PRO A 110 -8.83 17.50 12.76
CA PRO A 110 -9.42 17.85 11.47
C PRO A 110 -10.23 19.15 11.48
N ALA A 111 -10.70 19.60 12.65
CA ALA A 111 -11.36 20.89 12.79
C ALA A 111 -10.40 22.08 12.65
N LEU A 112 -9.11 21.88 12.90
CA LEU A 112 -8.09 22.95 12.93
C LEU A 112 -7.03 22.82 11.81
N ASP A 113 -6.72 21.59 11.39
CA ASP A 113 -5.51 21.26 10.62
C ASP A 113 -5.81 20.63 9.25
N LEU A 114 -6.96 20.95 8.64
CA LEU A 114 -7.38 20.35 7.37
C LEU A 114 -6.33 20.44 6.23
N PRO A 115 -5.62 21.57 6.04
CA PRO A 115 -4.53 21.66 5.05
C PRO A 115 -3.35 20.71 5.35
N GLN A 116 -2.98 20.56 6.61
CA GLN A 116 -1.89 19.69 7.06
C GLN A 116 -2.27 18.22 6.84
N ILE A 117 -3.53 17.86 7.11
CA ILE A 117 -4.08 16.53 6.83
C ILE A 117 -4.06 16.25 5.34
N ALA A 118 -4.43 17.22 4.50
CA ALA A 118 -4.38 17.07 3.04
C ALA A 118 -2.93 16.88 2.55
N ALA A 119 -1.98 17.64 3.09
CA ALA A 119 -0.56 17.49 2.78
C ALA A 119 -0.03 16.11 3.20
N LEU A 120 -0.38 15.65 4.40
CA LEU A 120 0.00 14.34 4.91
C LEU A 120 -0.61 13.21 4.08
N ALA A 121 -1.88 13.33 3.70
CA ALA A 121 -2.55 12.39 2.81
C ALA A 121 -1.90 12.33 1.43
N ALA A 122 -1.49 13.47 0.87
CA ALA A 122 -0.70 13.53 -0.36
C ALA A 122 0.66 12.85 -0.21
N CYS A 123 1.34 13.02 0.93
CA CYS A 123 2.58 12.31 1.24
C CYS A 123 2.36 10.79 1.31
N VAL A 124 1.29 10.32 1.97
CA VAL A 124 0.92 8.90 2.00
C VAL A 124 0.68 8.37 0.59
N ALA A 125 -0.09 9.09 -0.24
CA ALA A 125 -0.37 8.67 -1.60
C ALA A 125 0.90 8.57 -2.46
N PHE A 126 1.80 9.54 -2.34
CA PHE A 126 3.09 9.51 -3.05
C PHE A 126 3.98 8.36 -2.57
N CYS A 127 4.08 8.14 -1.26
CA CYS A 127 4.87 7.04 -0.69
C CYS A 127 4.28 5.68 -1.07
N SER A 128 2.96 5.53 -1.06
CA SER A 128 2.27 4.31 -1.43
C SER A 128 2.39 4.02 -2.92
N ALA A 129 2.19 5.01 -3.77
CA ALA A 129 2.38 4.84 -5.21
C ALA A 129 3.83 4.47 -5.54
N SER A 130 4.80 5.03 -4.79
CA SER A 130 6.22 4.65 -4.89
C SER A 130 6.46 3.21 -4.42
N GLN A 131 5.83 2.79 -3.32
CA GLN A 131 5.87 1.42 -2.84
C GLN A 131 5.34 0.44 -3.89
N ASP A 132 4.20 0.74 -4.51
CA ASP A 132 3.62 -0.10 -5.55
C ASP A 132 4.60 -0.32 -6.72
N ILE A 133 5.27 0.75 -7.20
CA ILE A 133 6.28 0.64 -8.27
C ILE A 133 7.38 -0.35 -7.87
N VAL A 134 7.90 -0.21 -6.65
CA VAL A 134 9.02 -1.02 -6.17
C VAL A 134 8.59 -2.47 -6.01
N LEU A 135 7.39 -2.72 -5.48
CA LEU A 135 6.82 -4.05 -5.28
C LEU A 135 6.46 -4.74 -6.59
N ASP A 136 5.88 -4.01 -7.55
CA ASP A 136 5.59 -4.51 -8.89
C ASP A 136 6.88 -4.99 -9.59
N ALA A 137 7.94 -4.19 -9.49
CA ALA A 137 9.23 -4.53 -10.07
C ALA A 137 9.93 -5.68 -9.32
N TYR A 138 9.88 -5.68 -7.97
CA TYR A 138 10.43 -6.76 -7.16
C TYR A 138 9.73 -8.09 -7.44
N ARG A 139 8.40 -8.09 -7.58
CA ARG A 139 7.63 -9.30 -7.94
C ARG A 139 8.05 -9.82 -9.31
N ARG A 140 8.27 -8.94 -10.28
CA ARG A 140 8.75 -9.35 -11.60
C ARG A 140 10.14 -9.98 -11.54
N GLU A 141 11.04 -9.46 -10.71
CA GLU A 141 12.39 -10.03 -10.50
C GLU A 141 12.36 -11.35 -9.68
N LEU A 142 11.36 -11.54 -8.82
CA LEU A 142 11.23 -12.71 -7.95
C LEU A 142 10.60 -13.94 -8.64
N LEU A 143 9.59 -13.73 -9.48
CA LEU A 143 8.76 -14.82 -10.04
C LEU A 143 9.24 -15.26 -11.42
N THR A 144 9.22 -16.57 -11.65
CA THR A 144 9.37 -17.13 -13.00
C THR A 144 8.17 -16.81 -13.88
N ASP A 145 8.30 -16.93 -15.21
CA ASP A 145 7.21 -16.64 -16.16
C ASP A 145 5.96 -17.48 -15.89
N ALA A 146 6.15 -18.73 -15.47
CA ALA A 146 5.06 -19.64 -15.11
C ALA A 146 4.37 -19.26 -13.79
N GLU A 147 5.10 -18.69 -12.83
CA GLU A 147 4.55 -18.27 -11.53
C GLU A 147 3.91 -16.88 -11.57
N LEU A 148 4.28 -16.03 -12.53
CA LEU A 148 3.90 -14.63 -12.57
C LEU A 148 2.37 -14.42 -12.58
N GLY A 149 1.65 -15.23 -13.36
CA GLY A 149 0.18 -15.16 -13.41
C GLY A 149 -0.46 -15.45 -12.05
N LEU A 150 -0.01 -16.51 -11.38
CA LEU A 150 -0.51 -16.89 -10.05
C LEU A 150 -0.13 -15.84 -8.99
N GLY A 151 1.12 -15.38 -9.00
CA GLY A 151 1.62 -14.38 -8.05
C GLY A 151 0.92 -13.04 -8.18
N ASN A 152 0.59 -12.59 -9.40
CA ASN A 152 -0.22 -11.38 -9.63
C ASN A 152 -1.63 -11.53 -9.02
N SER A 153 -2.28 -12.67 -9.27
CA SER A 153 -3.61 -12.94 -8.72
C SER A 153 -3.61 -12.97 -7.20
N ILE A 154 -2.65 -13.64 -6.58
CA ILE A 154 -2.52 -13.69 -5.11
C ILE A 154 -2.24 -12.29 -4.55
N HIS A 155 -1.34 -11.54 -5.17
CA HIS A 155 -1.02 -10.18 -4.76
C HIS A 155 -2.25 -9.27 -4.80
N ILE A 156 -3.02 -9.26 -5.90
CA ILE A 156 -4.21 -8.40 -6.03
C ILE A 156 -5.29 -8.79 -5.01
N ASN A 157 -5.44 -10.09 -4.72
CA ASN A 157 -6.37 -10.54 -3.68
C ASN A 157 -5.92 -10.08 -2.29
N ALA A 158 -4.64 -10.24 -1.96
CA ALA A 158 -4.08 -9.74 -0.70
C ALA A 158 -4.18 -8.22 -0.57
N TYR A 159 -3.95 -7.50 -1.67
CA TYR A 159 -4.14 -6.05 -1.77
C TYR A 159 -5.56 -5.64 -1.42
N ARG A 160 -6.57 -6.31 -2.00
CA ARG A 160 -7.98 -6.05 -1.69
C ARG A 160 -8.35 -6.47 -0.27
N LEU A 161 -7.80 -7.57 0.23
CA LEU A 161 -8.03 -8.01 1.61
C LEU A 161 -7.49 -7.01 2.64
N ALA A 162 -6.43 -6.27 2.30
CA ALA A 162 -5.94 -5.19 3.16
C ALA A 162 -7.00 -4.11 3.42
N SER A 163 -7.98 -3.93 2.52
CA SER A 163 -9.08 -2.98 2.70
C SER A 163 -9.92 -3.25 3.95
N LEU A 164 -9.94 -4.50 4.45
CA LEU A 164 -10.67 -4.86 5.66
C LEU A 164 -10.11 -4.18 6.90
N ILE A 165 -8.81 -3.84 6.91
CA ILE A 165 -8.23 -3.13 8.06
C ILE A 165 -8.77 -1.69 8.12
N PRO A 166 -8.58 -0.81 7.13
CA PRO A 166 -9.07 0.56 7.23
C PRO A 166 -10.58 0.69 7.00
N GLY A 167 -11.18 -0.19 6.19
CA GLY A 167 -12.59 -0.14 5.82
C GLY A 167 -13.52 -0.95 6.73
N SER A 168 -13.00 -1.70 7.69
CA SER A 168 -13.85 -2.43 8.64
C SER A 168 -13.29 -2.37 10.06
N LEU A 169 -12.13 -2.99 10.33
CA LEU A 169 -11.58 -3.05 11.69
C LEU A 169 -11.39 -1.64 12.29
N SER A 170 -10.80 -0.74 11.52
CA SER A 170 -10.48 0.62 11.99
C SER A 170 -11.75 1.45 12.22
N LEU A 171 -12.79 1.28 11.40
CA LEU A 171 -14.07 1.97 11.58
C LEU A 171 -14.82 1.43 12.81
N ILE A 172 -14.83 0.12 13.01
CA ILE A 172 -15.41 -0.49 14.23
C ILE A 172 -14.66 0.02 15.47
N LEU A 173 -13.33 0.09 15.41
CA LEU A 173 -12.53 0.61 16.52
C LEU A 173 -12.81 2.10 16.78
N ALA A 174 -13.12 2.90 15.75
CA ALA A 174 -13.43 4.32 15.89
C ALA A 174 -14.73 4.59 16.67
N ASP A 175 -15.64 3.61 16.74
CA ASP A 175 -16.84 3.71 17.59
C ASP A 175 -16.51 3.60 19.09
N TYR A 176 -15.36 3.01 19.44
CA TYR A 176 -14.96 2.72 20.82
C TYR A 176 -13.70 3.44 21.29
N LEU A 177 -12.84 3.88 20.36
CA LEU A 177 -11.53 4.45 20.64
C LEU A 177 -11.36 5.81 19.95
N PRO A 178 -10.53 6.71 20.52
CA PRO A 178 -10.17 7.95 19.84
C PRO A 178 -9.48 7.68 18.51
N TRP A 179 -9.75 8.53 17.50
CA TRP A 179 -9.15 8.45 16.17
C TRP A 179 -7.62 8.37 16.17
N SER A 180 -6.95 9.08 17.08
CA SER A 180 -5.50 9.01 17.25
C SER A 180 -5.00 7.59 17.54
N THR A 181 -5.72 6.84 18.37
CA THR A 181 -5.40 5.45 18.68
C THR A 181 -5.72 4.53 17.50
N VAL A 182 -6.83 4.78 16.81
CA VAL A 182 -7.21 4.03 15.61
C VAL A 182 -6.12 4.16 14.54
N PHE A 183 -5.68 5.38 14.22
CA PHE A 183 -4.59 5.59 13.25
C PHE A 183 -3.29 4.90 13.65
N GLY A 184 -2.94 4.95 14.94
CA GLY A 184 -1.80 4.21 15.47
C GLY A 184 -1.92 2.71 15.24
N ILE A 185 -3.07 2.10 15.59
CA ILE A 185 -3.33 0.67 15.39
C ILE A 185 -3.29 0.31 13.90
N THR A 186 -3.94 1.09 13.03
CA THR A 186 -3.93 0.84 11.58
C THR A 186 -2.51 0.93 11.01
N ALA A 187 -1.69 1.87 11.48
CA ALA A 187 -0.29 1.99 11.08
C ALA A 187 0.56 0.79 11.53
N LEU A 188 0.24 0.14 12.66
CA LEU A 188 0.97 -1.06 13.12
C LEU A 188 0.79 -2.26 12.18
N PHE A 189 -0.30 -2.34 11.42
CA PHE A 189 -0.49 -3.38 10.39
C PHE A 189 0.47 -3.22 9.20
N MET A 190 1.23 -2.11 9.13
CA MET A 190 2.34 -1.96 8.20
C MET A 190 3.67 -2.48 8.72
N LEU A 191 3.76 -2.94 9.97
CA LEU A 191 5.00 -3.54 10.45
C LEU A 191 5.23 -4.90 9.73
N PRO A 192 6.48 -5.20 9.33
CA PRO A 192 6.84 -6.41 8.58
C PRO A 192 6.75 -7.70 9.40
#